data_AF-A0A1G0G1L2-F1
#
_entry.id   AF-A0A1G0G1L2-F1
#
_cell.length_a   1.000
_cell.length_b   1.000
_cell.length_c   1.000
_cell.angle_alpha   90.00
_cell.angle_beta   90.00
_cell.angle_gamma   90.00
#
_symmetry.space_group_name_H-M   'P 1'
#
loop_
_entity.id
_entity.type
_entity.pdbx_description
1 polymer ?
#
loop_
_entity_poly.entity_id
_entity_poly.type
_entity_poly.pdbx_seq_one_letter_code
_entity_poly.pdbx_strand_id
1 'polypeptide(L)'
;MKWLLPVVVCLLLAGCDFTVPLSGKPGMAIDKQAVGLWQRVLPDGDTERLLVMALNEREYVLCWPKGADTELFARAHLFEYSGRTLVQLQWFGNSEGAAPDDDRVFQIAAYSVAGDVLEIRMLNADVTGKDFRSSDELAKAIENNHDNPTLYSEVMIFKKARVEN
;
A
#
# COMPACT_ATOMS: atom_id res chain seq x y z
N MET A 1 -34.76 -3.77 22.72
CA MET A 1 -34.73 -4.30 21.34
C MET A 1 -35.08 -3.12 20.43
N LYS A 2 -34.18 -2.44 19.74
CA LYS A 2 -33.01 -2.86 18.97
C LYS A 2 -31.86 -1.86 19.16
N TRP A 3 -30.64 -2.38 19.06
CA TRP A 3 -29.37 -1.66 19.17
C TRP A 3 -29.30 -0.39 18.32
N LEU A 4 -28.85 0.71 18.93
CA LEU A 4 -28.08 1.75 18.26
C LEU A 4 -26.62 1.29 18.31
N LEU A 5 -26.14 0.62 17.25
CA LEU A 5 -24.70 0.39 17.04
C LEU A 5 -24.21 1.47 16.06
N PRO A 6 -23.07 2.13 16.35
CA PRO A 6 -22.77 3.45 15.82
C PRO A 6 -22.13 3.38 14.43
N VAL A 7 -22.48 4.37 13.60
CA VAL A 7 -21.79 4.71 12.35
C VAL A 7 -20.43 5.31 12.71
N VAL A 8 -19.44 4.46 12.99
CA VAL A 8 -18.03 4.83 13.15
C VAL A 8 -17.18 3.77 12.45
N VAL A 9 -17.28 3.68 11.12
CA VAL A 9 -16.35 2.90 10.29
C VAL A 9 -16.13 3.62 8.95
N CYS A 10 -15.81 4.92 8.98
CA CYS A 10 -15.44 5.68 7.78
C CYS A 10 -14.21 6.59 7.97
N LEU A 11 -13.41 6.40 9.03
CA LEU A 11 -12.26 7.27 9.36
C LEU A 11 -10.92 6.54 9.56
N LEU A 12 -10.83 5.25 9.21
CA LEU A 12 -9.63 4.42 9.46
C LEU A 12 -8.84 4.05 8.20
N LEU A 13 -9.15 4.61 7.03
CA LEU A 13 -8.46 4.30 5.77
C LEU A 13 -7.56 5.41 5.24
N ALA A 14 -7.26 6.42 6.05
CA ALA A 14 -6.31 7.48 5.71
C ALA A 14 -5.26 7.57 6.82
N GLY A 15 -4.19 6.80 6.66
CA GLY A 15 -3.02 6.90 7.51
C GLY A 15 -2.04 5.85 7.04
N CYS A 16 -0.83 6.26 6.71
CA CYS A 16 0.21 5.26 6.58
C CYS A 16 0.38 4.60 7.95
N ASP A 17 0.81 3.35 7.96
CA ASP A 17 0.54 2.47 9.08
C ASP A 17 1.67 2.49 10.12
N PHE A 18 2.89 2.77 9.67
CA PHE A 18 4.11 2.62 10.47
C PHE A 18 5.01 3.85 10.38
N THR A 19 5.65 4.18 11.51
CA THR A 19 6.72 5.19 11.60
C THR A 19 8.09 4.66 11.22
N VAL A 20 8.25 3.34 11.20
CA VAL A 20 9.50 2.65 10.89
C VAL A 20 9.36 1.83 9.61
N PRO A 21 10.40 1.77 8.76
CA PRO A 21 10.38 0.88 7.61
C PRO A 21 10.64 -0.57 8.04
N LEU A 22 10.17 -1.55 7.27
CA LEU A 22 10.63 -2.94 7.44
C LEU A 22 11.93 -3.18 6.66
N SER A 23 12.10 -2.52 5.51
CA SER A 23 13.30 -2.58 4.69
C SER A 23 13.95 -1.20 4.56
N GLY A 24 15.24 -1.10 4.94
CA GLY A 24 15.94 0.19 5.02
C GLY A 24 16.45 0.74 3.68
N LYS A 25 16.67 -0.09 2.65
CA LYS A 25 17.20 0.36 1.34
C LYS A 25 16.68 -0.50 0.17
N PRO A 26 16.52 0.08 -1.03
CA PRO A 26 16.21 -0.65 -2.26
C PRO A 26 17.32 -1.65 -2.66
N GLY A 27 17.07 -2.93 -2.38
CA GLY A 27 18.00 -4.02 -2.68
C GLY A 27 17.72 -4.76 -4.00
N MET A 28 16.50 -4.67 -4.51
CA MET A 28 15.99 -5.46 -5.63
C MET A 28 15.69 -4.59 -6.85
N ALA A 29 15.79 -5.17 -8.04
CA ALA A 29 15.30 -4.54 -9.26
C ALA A 29 13.77 -4.47 -9.23
N ILE A 30 13.19 -3.43 -9.84
CA ILE A 30 11.74 -3.35 -10.00
C ILE A 30 11.20 -4.49 -10.86
N ASP A 31 10.02 -4.97 -10.51
CA ASP A 31 9.16 -5.70 -11.44
C ASP A 31 8.53 -4.70 -12.43
N LYS A 32 8.99 -4.79 -13.68
CA LYS A 32 8.52 -3.93 -14.78
C LYS A 32 7.05 -4.19 -15.15
N GLN A 33 6.50 -5.37 -14.82
CA GLN A 33 5.10 -5.68 -15.12
C GLN A 33 4.14 -4.85 -14.25
N ALA A 34 4.56 -4.49 -13.04
CA ALA A 34 3.81 -3.63 -12.13
C ALA A 34 3.69 -2.18 -12.64
N VAL A 35 4.56 -1.73 -13.56
CA VAL A 35 4.53 -0.38 -14.11
C VAL A 35 3.31 -0.19 -15.03
N GLY A 36 2.56 0.89 -14.79
CA GLY A 36 1.40 1.25 -15.57
C GLY A 36 0.34 2.01 -14.78
N LEU A 37 -0.71 2.41 -15.48
CA LEU A 37 -1.94 2.89 -14.87
C LEU A 37 -2.86 1.69 -14.62
N TRP A 38 -3.33 1.57 -13.39
CA TRP A 38 -4.19 0.51 -12.91
C TRP A 38 -5.49 1.13 -12.39
N GLN A 39 -6.60 0.41 -12.51
CA GLN A 39 -7.90 0.89 -12.08
C GLN A 39 -8.77 -0.22 -11.49
N ARG A 40 -9.62 0.13 -10.53
CA ARG A 40 -10.68 -0.73 -10.01
C ARG A 40 -11.99 0.05 -9.90
N VAL A 41 -13.10 -0.66 -9.99
CA VAL A 41 -14.43 -0.09 -9.75
C VAL A 41 -14.81 -0.41 -8.30
N LEU A 42 -15.13 0.63 -7.53
CA LEU A 42 -15.54 0.54 -6.13
C LEU A 42 -17.03 0.13 -6.02
N PRO A 43 -17.50 -0.31 -4.84
CA PRO A 43 -18.90 -0.75 -4.67
C PRO A 43 -19.95 0.33 -4.98
N ASP A 44 -19.61 1.60 -4.86
CA ASP A 44 -20.45 2.76 -5.20
C ASP A 44 -20.46 3.08 -6.71
N GLY A 45 -19.62 2.42 -7.50
CA GLY A 45 -19.48 2.63 -8.95
C GLY A 45 -18.34 3.56 -9.33
N ASP A 46 -17.67 4.19 -8.37
CA ASP A 46 -16.55 5.08 -8.66
C ASP A 46 -15.33 4.30 -9.14
N THR A 47 -14.54 4.92 -10.03
CA THR A 47 -13.29 4.33 -10.51
C THR A 47 -12.11 4.88 -9.73
N GLU A 48 -11.47 4.02 -8.94
CA GLU A 48 -10.22 4.33 -8.28
C GLU A 48 -9.05 3.94 -9.18
N ARG A 49 -8.04 4.83 -9.30
CA ARG A 49 -6.87 4.60 -10.14
C ARG A 49 -5.57 4.64 -9.32
N LEU A 50 -4.66 3.74 -9.66
CA LEU A 50 -3.31 3.66 -9.12
C LEU A 50 -2.32 3.81 -10.28
N LEU A 51 -1.50 4.84 -10.25
CA LEU A 51 -0.41 4.99 -11.22
C LEU A 51 0.89 4.49 -10.57
N VAL A 52 1.55 3.54 -11.23
CA VAL A 52 2.86 3.01 -10.82
C VAL A 52 3.87 3.33 -11.91
N MET A 53 4.91 4.10 -11.56
CA MET A 53 5.98 4.52 -12.47
C MET A 53 7.33 4.01 -11.97
N ALA A 54 8.23 3.67 -12.89
CA ALA A 54 9.63 3.45 -12.55
C ALA A 54 10.29 4.80 -12.20
N LEU A 55 10.83 4.92 -10.99
CA LEU A 55 11.69 6.05 -10.62
C LEU A 55 13.11 5.81 -11.15
N ASN A 56 13.59 4.59 -10.93
CA ASN A 56 14.88 4.09 -11.38
C ASN A 56 14.80 2.55 -11.47
N GLU A 57 15.94 1.86 -11.60
CA GLU A 57 15.99 0.41 -11.74
C GLU A 57 15.49 -0.37 -10.51
N ARG A 58 15.38 0.29 -9.34
CA ARG A 58 15.10 -0.35 -8.04
C ARG A 58 13.92 0.23 -7.28
N GLU A 59 13.39 1.36 -7.75
CA GLU A 59 12.35 2.09 -7.06
C GLU A 59 11.23 2.51 -8.00
N TYR A 60 10.05 2.64 -7.41
CA TYR A 60 8.86 3.17 -8.03
C TYR A 60 8.53 4.56 -7.47
N VAL A 61 7.81 5.34 -8.27
CA VAL A 61 6.91 6.39 -7.75
C VAL A 61 5.48 5.95 -7.98
N LEU A 62 4.66 6.06 -6.95
CA LEU A 62 3.24 5.76 -6.98
C LEU A 62 2.45 7.07 -6.87
N CYS A 63 1.29 7.10 -7.51
CA CYS A 63 0.29 8.15 -7.33
C CYS A 63 -1.08 7.50 -7.11
N TRP A 64 -1.73 7.81 -5.99
CA TRP A 64 -3.00 7.22 -5.60
C TRP A 64 -3.80 8.14 -4.64
N PRO A 65 -5.12 8.26 -4.81
CA PRO A 65 -5.87 7.90 -6.00
C PRO A 65 -5.53 8.86 -7.15
N LYS A 66 -5.17 8.33 -8.33
CA LYS A 66 -4.87 9.14 -9.51
C LYS A 66 -6.16 9.72 -10.11
N GLY A 67 -6.19 11.03 -10.29
CA GLY A 67 -7.32 11.79 -10.82
C GLY A 67 -8.30 12.28 -9.75
N ALA A 68 -7.99 12.09 -8.47
CA ALA A 68 -8.73 12.70 -7.36
C ALA A 68 -8.35 14.18 -7.18
N ASP A 69 -9.16 14.92 -6.44
CA ASP A 69 -8.91 16.34 -6.10
C ASP A 69 -7.53 16.53 -5.46
N THR A 70 -7.17 15.61 -4.55
CA THR A 70 -5.86 15.54 -3.91
C THR A 70 -5.25 14.16 -4.15
N GLU A 71 -4.20 14.09 -4.98
CA GLU A 71 -3.47 12.86 -5.27
C GLU A 71 -2.33 12.68 -4.25
N LEU A 72 -2.14 11.48 -3.72
CA LEU A 72 -1.02 11.17 -2.83
C LEU A 72 0.13 10.52 -3.60
N PHE A 73 1.36 10.81 -3.18
CA PHE A 73 2.56 10.26 -3.79
C PHE A 73 3.38 9.44 -2.78
N ALA A 74 3.85 8.28 -3.25
CA ALA A 74 4.76 7.43 -2.49
C ALA A 74 5.97 7.02 -3.32
N ARG A 75 7.11 6.85 -2.66
CA ARG A 75 8.21 6.04 -3.19
C ARG A 75 8.02 4.61 -2.72
N ALA A 76 8.40 3.65 -3.56
CA ALA A 76 8.36 2.26 -3.14
C ALA A 76 9.54 1.45 -3.67
N HIS A 77 9.90 0.40 -2.95
CA HIS A 77 10.92 -0.55 -3.39
C HIS A 77 10.55 -1.98 -2.99
N LEU A 78 11.07 -2.93 -3.77
CA LEU A 78 10.92 -4.35 -3.48
C LEU A 78 11.95 -4.82 -2.45
N PHE A 79 11.53 -5.75 -1.60
CA PHE A 79 12.41 -6.45 -0.66
C PHE A 79 11.92 -7.89 -0.41
N GLU A 80 12.83 -8.79 -0.05
CA GLU A 80 12.51 -10.14 0.38
C GLU A 80 12.30 -10.20 1.89
N TYR A 81 11.24 -10.88 2.32
CA TYR A 81 10.96 -11.14 3.73
C TYR A 81 10.26 -12.49 3.88
N SER A 82 10.79 -13.37 4.74
CA SER A 82 10.30 -14.73 4.96
C SER A 82 9.99 -15.52 3.67
N GLY A 83 10.87 -15.40 2.67
CA GLY A 83 10.78 -16.09 1.39
C GLY A 83 9.73 -15.53 0.42
N ARG A 84 9.25 -14.31 0.66
CA ARG A 84 8.29 -13.61 -0.20
C ARG A 84 8.82 -12.24 -0.60
N THR A 85 8.59 -11.86 -1.85
CA THR A 85 8.78 -10.49 -2.32
C THR A 85 7.64 -9.60 -1.81
N LEU A 86 7.99 -8.53 -1.09
CA LEU A 86 7.08 -7.50 -0.59
C LEU A 86 7.45 -6.14 -1.17
N VAL A 87 6.52 -5.19 -1.05
CA VAL A 87 6.70 -3.78 -1.40
C VAL A 87 6.71 -2.96 -0.12
N GLN A 88 7.76 -2.16 0.07
CA GLN A 88 7.82 -1.11 1.09
C GLN A 88 7.38 0.20 0.42
N LEU A 89 6.35 0.86 0.94
CA LEU A 89 5.89 2.18 0.51
C LEU A 89 6.33 3.23 1.54
N GLN A 90 6.70 4.41 1.05
CA GLN A 90 6.92 5.61 1.83
C GLN A 90 6.18 6.79 1.18
N TRP A 91 5.10 7.23 1.82
CA TRP A 91 4.34 8.42 1.39
C TRP A 91 5.15 9.68 1.68
N PHE A 92 5.21 10.59 0.73
CA PHE A 92 6.06 11.79 0.83
C PHE A 92 5.35 13.11 0.53
N GLY A 93 4.11 13.08 0.06
CA GLY A 93 3.31 14.28 -0.11
C GLY A 93 2.13 14.11 -1.04
N ASN A 94 1.51 15.23 -1.43
CA ASN A 94 0.32 15.25 -2.28
C ASN A 94 0.43 16.25 -3.46
N SER A 95 -0.59 16.29 -4.31
CA SER A 95 -0.66 17.17 -5.49
C SER A 95 -0.74 18.67 -5.17
N GLU A 96 -1.00 19.03 -3.92
CA GLU A 96 -0.99 20.42 -3.44
C GLU A 96 0.39 20.84 -2.91
N GLY A 97 1.35 19.93 -2.90
CA GLY A 97 2.70 20.16 -2.37
C GLY A 97 2.79 20.07 -0.85
N ALA A 98 1.76 19.54 -0.17
CA ALA A 98 1.81 19.28 1.25
C ALA A 98 2.54 17.96 1.54
N ALA A 99 3.36 17.94 2.59
CA ALA A 99 3.94 16.73 3.15
C ALA A 99 2.94 16.05 4.11
N PRO A 100 3.12 14.76 4.44
CA PRO A 100 2.34 14.11 5.48
C PRO A 100 2.42 14.87 6.81
N ASP A 101 1.29 14.97 7.51
CA ASP A 101 1.19 15.67 8.80
C ASP A 101 1.66 14.84 9.99
N ASP A 102 1.95 13.54 9.79
CA ASP A 102 2.50 12.64 10.79
C ASP A 102 3.69 11.81 10.27
N ASP A 103 4.41 11.18 11.20
CA ASP A 103 5.58 10.35 10.91
C ASP A 103 5.22 8.94 10.43
N ARG A 104 3.95 8.53 10.47
CA ARG A 104 3.50 7.25 9.95
C ARG A 104 3.38 7.40 8.46
N VAL A 105 4.52 7.26 7.80
CA VAL A 105 4.65 7.38 6.33
C VAL A 105 4.87 6.06 5.64
N PHE A 106 5.06 4.96 6.38
CA PHE A 106 5.38 3.67 5.80
C PHE A 106 4.16 2.74 5.74
N GLN A 107 4.07 2.00 4.64
CA GLN A 107 3.18 0.85 4.48
C GLN A 107 3.92 -0.30 3.83
N ILE A 108 3.39 -1.51 4.02
CA ILE A 108 3.95 -2.73 3.44
C ILE A 108 2.84 -3.45 2.72
N ALA A 109 3.13 -3.95 1.53
CA ALA A 109 2.16 -4.70 0.74
C ALA A 109 2.77 -6.00 0.21
N ALA A 110 1.96 -7.05 0.21
CA ALA A 110 2.15 -8.15 -0.72
C ALA A 110 1.46 -7.79 -2.05
N TYR A 111 2.06 -8.17 -3.16
CA TYR A 111 1.47 -7.93 -4.47
C TYR A 111 1.72 -9.10 -5.42
N SER A 112 0.91 -9.17 -6.48
CA SER A 112 1.19 -10.03 -7.62
C SER A 112 0.69 -9.38 -8.91
N VAL A 113 1.38 -9.65 -10.03
CA VAL A 113 0.98 -9.20 -11.36
C VAL A 113 0.84 -10.40 -12.26
N ALA A 114 -0.34 -10.56 -12.87
CA ALA A 114 -0.64 -11.60 -13.84
C ALA A 114 -1.34 -10.98 -15.06
N GLY A 115 -0.56 -10.68 -16.10
CA GLY A 115 -1.06 -9.99 -17.30
C GLY A 115 -1.61 -8.60 -16.94
N ASP A 116 -2.91 -8.38 -17.19
CA ASP A 116 -3.60 -7.12 -16.93
C ASP A 116 -4.25 -7.06 -15.54
N VAL A 117 -3.84 -7.93 -14.60
CA VAL A 117 -4.34 -7.94 -13.22
C VAL A 117 -3.19 -7.67 -12.25
N LEU A 118 -3.40 -6.68 -11.39
CA LEU A 118 -2.56 -6.37 -10.24
C LEU A 118 -3.37 -6.64 -8.98
N GLU A 119 -2.90 -7.58 -8.16
CA GLU A 119 -3.46 -7.85 -6.84
C GLU A 119 -2.56 -7.23 -5.77
N ILE A 120 -3.16 -6.56 -4.79
CA ILE A 120 -2.47 -5.93 -3.68
C ILE A 120 -3.16 -6.35 -2.38
N ARG A 121 -2.36 -6.70 -1.37
CA ARG A 121 -2.83 -6.87 0.01
C ARG A 121 -1.91 -6.09 0.93
N MET A 122 -2.48 -5.18 1.71
CA MET A 122 -1.72 -4.38 2.67
C MET A 122 -1.44 -5.20 3.92
N LEU A 123 -0.28 -5.00 4.55
CA LEU A 123 -0.04 -5.51 5.88
C LEU A 123 -1.06 -4.90 6.84
N ASN A 124 -1.77 -5.74 7.59
CA ASN A 124 -2.84 -5.31 8.46
C ASN A 124 -2.29 -4.85 9.82
N ALA A 125 -2.20 -3.54 9.99
CA ALA A 125 -1.65 -2.96 11.20
C ALA A 125 -2.57 -3.10 12.43
N ASP A 126 -3.84 -3.46 12.27
CA ASP A 126 -4.71 -3.83 13.38
C ASP A 126 -4.37 -5.24 13.93
N VAL A 127 -3.68 -6.07 13.15
CA VAL A 127 -3.19 -7.40 13.56
C VAL A 127 -1.77 -7.31 14.12
N THR A 128 -0.87 -6.59 13.45
CA THR A 128 0.52 -6.48 13.90
C THR A 128 0.68 -5.48 15.05
N GLY A 129 -0.21 -4.49 15.16
CA GLY A 129 0.04 -3.24 15.88
C GLY A 129 0.67 -2.19 14.95
N LYS A 130 0.70 -0.91 15.41
CA LYS A 130 1.15 0.26 14.63
C LYS A 130 2.39 0.95 15.23
N ASP A 131 2.57 0.84 16.55
CA ASP A 131 3.58 1.60 17.28
C ASP A 131 4.83 0.75 17.57
N PHE A 132 5.81 0.86 16.67
CA PHE A 132 7.10 0.17 16.79
C PHE A 132 8.25 1.17 16.91
N ARG A 133 9.27 0.82 17.70
CA ARG A 133 10.49 1.62 17.86
C ARG A 133 11.57 1.27 16.85
N SER A 134 11.45 0.13 16.17
CA SER A 134 12.44 -0.34 15.21
C SER A 134 11.84 -1.29 14.18
N SER A 135 12.54 -1.44 13.05
CA SER A 135 12.24 -2.45 12.02
C SER A 135 12.23 -3.87 12.60
N ASP A 136 13.09 -4.18 13.56
CA ASP A 136 13.17 -5.49 14.20
C ASP A 136 11.93 -5.79 15.05
N GLU A 137 11.38 -4.79 15.74
CA GLU A 137 10.12 -4.94 16.48
C GLU A 137 8.95 -5.20 15.53
N LEU A 138 8.86 -4.45 14.43
CA LEU A 138 7.86 -4.68 13.38
C LEU A 138 8.00 -6.08 12.76
N ALA A 139 9.22 -6.49 12.43
CA ALA A 139 9.50 -7.83 11.89
C ALA A 139 9.04 -8.93 12.86
N LYS A 140 9.34 -8.81 14.15
CA LYS A 140 8.87 -9.77 15.17
C LYS A 140 7.35 -9.81 15.27
N ALA A 141 6.68 -8.66 15.16
CA ALA A 141 5.22 -8.61 15.19
C ALA A 141 4.58 -9.32 13.99
N ILE A 142 5.18 -9.21 12.81
CA ILE A 142 4.75 -9.94 11.61
C ILE A 142 4.96 -11.45 11.80
N GLU A 143 6.15 -11.86 12.26
CA GLU A 143 6.47 -13.28 12.49
C GLU A 143 5.54 -13.92 13.54
N ASN A 144 5.25 -13.22 14.64
CA ASN A 144 4.32 -13.69 15.67
C ASN A 144 2.88 -13.88 15.16
N ASN A 145 2.53 -13.27 14.03
CA ASN A 145 1.22 -13.35 13.40
C ASN A 145 1.24 -14.07 12.04
N HIS A 146 2.32 -14.79 11.68
CA HIS A 146 2.47 -15.38 10.34
C HIS A 146 1.34 -16.33 9.93
N ASP A 147 0.77 -17.07 10.89
CA ASP A 147 -0.36 -17.98 10.70
C ASP A 147 -1.73 -17.27 10.79
N ASN A 148 -1.76 -15.98 11.10
CA ASN A 148 -3.00 -15.23 11.19
C ASN A 148 -3.56 -14.98 9.77
N PRO A 149 -4.75 -15.51 9.43
CA PRO A 149 -5.31 -15.41 8.08
C PRO A 149 -5.62 -13.96 7.66
N THR A 150 -5.70 -13.03 8.61
CA THR A 150 -5.97 -11.60 8.36
C THR A 150 -4.73 -10.73 8.54
N LEU A 151 -3.52 -11.33 8.64
CA LEU A 151 -2.25 -10.60 8.69
C LEU A 151 -2.11 -9.63 7.51
N TYR A 152 -2.63 -10.02 6.36
CA TYR A 152 -2.79 -9.14 5.21
C TYR A 152 -4.27 -8.83 5.01
N SER A 153 -4.56 -7.61 4.55
CA SER A 153 -5.91 -7.14 4.27
C SER A 153 -6.61 -8.02 3.21
N GLU A 154 -7.91 -7.76 3.04
CA GLU A 154 -8.62 -8.21 1.85
C GLU A 154 -7.90 -7.74 0.58
N VAL A 155 -8.02 -8.56 -0.48
CA VAL A 155 -7.33 -8.31 -1.73
C VAL A 155 -7.97 -7.14 -2.48
N MET A 156 -7.14 -6.18 -2.86
CA MET A 156 -7.51 -5.15 -3.82
C MET A 156 -7.09 -5.63 -5.21
N ILE A 157 -8.07 -5.74 -6.12
CA ILE A 157 -7.84 -6.21 -7.49
C ILE A 157 -7.98 -5.03 -8.44
N PHE A 158 -6.89 -4.68 -9.11
CA PHE A 158 -6.86 -3.67 -10.15
C PHE A 158 -6.71 -4.33 -11.53
N LYS A 159 -7.34 -3.73 -12.53
CA LYS A 159 -7.16 -4.03 -13.95
C LYS A 159 -6.27 -2.99 -14.58
N LYS A 160 -5.43 -3.38 -15.54
CA LYS A 160 -4.63 -2.42 -16.30
C LYS A 160 -5.57 -1.47 -17.07
N ALA A 161 -5.38 -0.17 -16.89
CA ALA A 161 -6.18 0.82 -17.61
C ALA A 161 -5.83 0.76 -19.10
N ARG A 162 -6.85 0.70 -19.94
CA ARG A 162 -6.67 0.83 -21.39
C ARG A 162 -6.58 2.31 -21.71
N VAL A 163 -5.64 2.66 -22.60
CA VAL A 163 -5.65 3.98 -23.23
C VAL A 163 -6.83 3.96 -24.20
N GLU A 164 -7.90 4.68 -23.88
CA GLU A 164 -8.91 5.02 -24.88
C GLU A 164 -8.27 6.04 -25.82
N ASN A 165 -8.01 5.60 -27.06
CA ASN A 165 -7.60 6.49 -28.17
C ASN A 165 -8.84 7.14 -28.79
#